data_AF-A0AAN5C130-F1
#
_entry.id   AF-A0AAN5C130-F1
#
_cell.length_a   1.000
_cell.length_b   1.000
_cell.length_c   1.000
_cell.angle_alpha   90.00
_cell.angle_beta   90.00
_cell.angle_gamma   90.00
#
_symmetry.space_group_name_H-M   'P 1'
#
loop_
_entity.id
_entity.type
_entity.pdbx_description
1 polymer ?
#
loop_
_entity_poly.entity_id
_entity_poly.type
_entity_poly.pdbx_seq_one_letter_code
_entity_poly.pdbx_strand_id
1 'polypeptide(L)'
;MDDLYNMINTVKSDCPDSTLLGTFVENHDNPRFASYTNDIALAKNVAAFIILNDGIPIIYAGQEQHYAGGNDPANREATWLSGYPTDSELYKLIASANAIRNYAISKDTGFVTYKNWPIYKDDTTIAMRKGTDGSQIVTILSNKGASGDSYTLSLSGAGYTAGQQLTEVIGCTTVTVGSDGNVPVPMAGGLPRVLYPTEKLAGSKICSSS
;
A
#
# COMPACT_ATOMS: atom_id res chain seq x y z
N MET A 1 10.40 9.21 8.66
CA MET A 1 9.00 9.19 8.18
C MET A 1 8.35 10.59 8.13
N ASP A 2 8.90 11.58 8.85
CA ASP A 2 8.31 12.92 8.98
C ASP A 2 8.08 13.65 7.66
N ASP A 3 9.04 13.63 6.74
CA ASP A 3 8.92 14.34 5.47
C ASP A 3 7.74 13.82 4.64
N LEU A 4 7.56 12.50 4.58
CA LEU A 4 6.43 11.88 3.88
C LEU A 4 5.10 12.23 4.54
N TYR A 5 5.03 12.12 5.87
CA TYR A 5 3.82 12.48 6.63
C TYR A 5 3.40 13.94 6.38
N ASN A 6 4.38 14.86 6.43
CA ASN A 6 4.16 16.27 6.18
C ASN A 6 3.73 16.50 4.73
N MET A 7 4.41 15.88 3.76
CA MET A 7 4.10 16.03 2.33
C MET A 7 2.70 15.53 1.97
N ILE A 8 2.24 14.41 2.54
CA ILE A 8 0.86 13.93 2.34
C ILE A 8 -0.15 15.01 2.79
N ASN A 9 0.09 15.65 3.94
CA ASN A 9 -0.80 16.70 4.43
C ASN A 9 -0.69 18.00 3.61
N THR A 10 0.52 18.39 3.18
CA THR A 10 0.73 19.55 2.29
C THR A 10 -0.01 19.37 0.96
N VAL A 11 0.19 18.25 0.26
CA VAL A 11 -0.49 17.98 -1.02
C VAL A 11 -2.01 17.95 -0.86
N LYS A 12 -2.51 17.32 0.21
CA LYS A 12 -3.94 17.28 0.52
C LYS A 12 -4.53 18.67 0.80
N SER A 13 -3.75 19.57 1.41
CA SER A 13 -4.15 20.94 1.75
C SER A 13 -4.10 21.88 0.54
N ASP A 14 -3.00 21.81 -0.22
CA ASP A 14 -2.65 22.87 -1.16
C ASP A 14 -3.10 22.57 -2.59
N CYS A 15 -3.24 21.29 -2.96
CA CYS A 15 -3.83 20.93 -4.24
C CYS A 15 -5.37 21.03 -4.15
N PRO A 16 -6.05 21.65 -5.14
CA PRO A 16 -7.52 21.70 -5.18
C PRO A 16 -8.16 20.33 -5.05
N ASP A 17 -7.54 19.31 -5.67
CA ASP A 17 -7.93 17.92 -5.50
C ASP A 17 -6.75 16.96 -5.62
N SER A 18 -6.21 16.51 -4.48
CA SER A 18 -5.20 15.44 -4.41
C SER A 18 -5.59 14.12 -5.11
N THR A 19 -6.89 13.84 -5.29
CA THR A 19 -7.35 12.56 -5.87
C THR A 19 -7.24 12.52 -7.40
N LEU A 20 -7.03 13.67 -8.03
CA LEU A 20 -6.82 13.80 -9.48
C LEU A 20 -5.34 13.74 -9.88
N LEU A 21 -4.41 13.68 -8.92
CA LEU A 21 -2.98 13.66 -9.18
C LEU A 21 -2.50 12.30 -9.69
N GLY A 22 -1.42 12.26 -10.46
CA GLY A 22 -0.75 11.01 -10.84
C GLY A 22 0.32 10.62 -9.80
N THR A 23 0.22 9.42 -9.24
CA THR A 23 1.16 8.92 -8.22
C THR A 23 2.10 7.90 -8.84
N PHE A 24 3.41 8.13 -8.80
CA PHE A 24 4.45 7.24 -9.34
C PHE A 24 5.71 7.28 -8.46
N VAL A 25 6.54 6.22 -8.55
CA VAL A 25 7.91 6.21 -7.98
C VAL A 25 8.98 5.98 -9.04
N GLU A 26 8.60 5.41 -10.19
CA GLU A 26 9.46 5.21 -11.34
C GLU A 26 8.89 5.90 -12.56
N ASN A 27 9.76 6.37 -13.44
CA ASN A 27 9.43 6.85 -14.77
C ASN A 27 10.63 6.65 -15.70
N HIS A 28 10.51 7.08 -16.95
CA HIS A 28 11.55 6.90 -17.97
C HIS A 28 12.66 7.96 -17.94
N ASP A 29 12.59 8.95 -17.07
CA ASP A 29 13.56 10.05 -16.96
C ASP A 29 14.42 9.97 -15.68
N ASN A 30 14.06 9.08 -14.76
CA ASN A 30 14.75 8.89 -13.48
C ASN A 30 15.19 7.43 -13.34
N PRO A 31 16.26 7.14 -12.59
CA PRO A 31 16.63 5.78 -12.24
C PRO A 31 15.48 5.00 -11.62
N ARG A 32 15.43 3.69 -11.90
CA ARG A 32 14.48 2.77 -11.28
C ARG A 32 14.61 2.79 -9.75
N PHE A 33 13.55 2.46 -9.01
CA PHE A 33 13.64 2.38 -7.56
C PHE A 33 14.71 1.36 -7.12
N ALA A 34 14.76 0.22 -7.83
CA ALA A 34 15.72 -0.84 -7.55
C ALA A 34 17.18 -0.45 -7.81
N SER A 35 17.44 0.67 -8.50
CA SER A 35 18.81 1.20 -8.65
C SER A 35 19.36 1.81 -7.35
N TYR A 36 18.49 2.24 -6.44
CA TYR A 36 18.87 2.82 -5.15
C TYR A 36 18.98 1.75 -4.05
N THR A 37 18.22 0.67 -4.15
CA THR A 37 18.22 -0.44 -3.21
C THR A 37 17.68 -1.71 -3.86
N ASN A 38 18.30 -2.86 -3.58
CA ASN A 38 17.80 -4.17 -4.02
C ASN A 38 16.81 -4.80 -3.03
N ASP A 39 16.40 -4.08 -1.99
CA ASP A 39 15.49 -4.59 -0.96
C ASP A 39 14.04 -4.65 -1.46
N ILE A 40 13.55 -5.86 -1.70
CA ILE A 40 12.20 -6.12 -2.22
C ILE A 40 11.11 -5.68 -1.24
N ALA A 41 11.35 -5.67 0.08
CA ALA A 41 10.36 -5.21 1.05
C ALA A 41 10.15 -3.70 0.89
N LEU A 42 11.22 -2.94 0.68
CA LEU A 42 11.11 -1.51 0.39
C LEU A 42 10.36 -1.26 -0.93
N ALA A 43 10.67 -2.02 -1.98
CA ALA A 43 9.95 -1.95 -3.26
C ALA A 43 8.45 -2.24 -3.12
N LYS A 44 8.08 -3.24 -2.29
CA LYS A 44 6.68 -3.54 -1.98
C LYS A 44 5.97 -2.39 -1.25
N ASN A 45 6.65 -1.74 -0.30
CA ASN A 45 6.06 -0.61 0.42
C ASN A 45 5.75 0.57 -0.50
N VAL A 46 6.68 0.93 -1.40
CA VAL A 46 6.43 2.04 -2.36
C VAL A 46 5.36 1.68 -3.39
N ALA A 47 5.31 0.43 -3.87
CA ALA A 47 4.24 -0.03 -4.75
C ALA A 47 2.85 0.00 -4.08
N ALA A 48 2.77 -0.44 -2.81
CA ALA A 48 1.55 -0.34 -2.02
C ALA A 48 1.14 1.12 -1.80
N PHE A 49 2.10 2.01 -1.51
CA PHE A 49 1.85 3.45 -1.40
C PHE A 49 1.25 4.03 -2.68
N ILE A 50 1.86 3.76 -3.84
CA ILE A 50 1.38 4.27 -5.13
C ILE A 50 -0.09 3.91 -5.33
N ILE A 51 -0.44 2.64 -5.11
CA ILE A 51 -1.77 2.10 -5.40
C ILE A 51 -2.82 2.61 -4.40
N LEU A 52 -2.47 2.69 -3.12
CA LEU A 52 -3.44 2.89 -2.03
C LEU A 52 -3.48 4.33 -1.47
N ASN A 53 -2.59 5.21 -1.90
CA ASN A 53 -2.63 6.64 -1.58
C ASN A 53 -3.70 7.39 -2.43
N ASP A 54 -3.87 8.68 -2.17
CA ASP A 54 -4.58 9.59 -3.08
C ASP A 54 -3.91 9.61 -4.47
N GLY A 55 -4.76 9.85 -5.48
CA GLY A 55 -4.36 9.96 -6.88
C GLY A 55 -4.70 8.75 -7.75
N ILE A 56 -4.29 8.85 -9.00
CA ILE A 56 -4.33 7.82 -10.03
C ILE A 56 -2.98 7.10 -9.98
N PRO A 57 -2.95 5.81 -9.58
CA PRO A 57 -1.70 5.08 -9.44
C PRO A 57 -1.08 4.74 -10.80
N ILE A 58 0.23 4.94 -10.92
CA ILE A 58 1.00 4.66 -12.13
C ILE A 58 2.16 3.74 -11.75
N ILE A 59 2.14 2.52 -12.28
CA ILE A 59 3.26 1.56 -12.20
C ILE A 59 3.97 1.58 -13.55
N TYR A 60 5.30 1.80 -13.54
CA TYR A 60 6.08 1.87 -14.76
C TYR A 60 6.49 0.46 -15.24
N ALA A 61 6.40 0.19 -16.54
CA ALA A 61 6.66 -1.15 -17.08
C ALA A 61 8.08 -1.64 -16.71
N GLY A 62 8.18 -2.86 -16.16
CA GLY A 62 9.41 -3.41 -15.59
C GLY A 62 9.51 -3.29 -14.06
N GLN A 63 8.74 -2.40 -13.43
CA GLN A 63 8.68 -2.28 -11.97
C GLN A 63 8.14 -3.57 -11.33
N GLU A 64 7.17 -4.22 -11.98
CA GLU A 64 6.63 -5.52 -11.55
C GLU A 64 7.66 -6.67 -11.63
N GLN A 65 8.75 -6.46 -12.37
CA GLN A 65 9.87 -7.37 -12.51
C GLN A 65 11.13 -6.92 -11.77
N HIS A 66 11.00 -5.88 -10.93
CA HIS A 66 12.10 -5.34 -10.13
C HIS A 66 13.32 -4.94 -10.99
N TYR A 67 13.07 -4.35 -12.16
CA TYR A 67 14.12 -3.81 -13.03
C TYR A 67 14.91 -2.70 -12.33
N ALA A 68 16.23 -2.67 -12.54
CA ALA A 68 17.18 -1.85 -11.77
C ALA A 68 18.01 -0.88 -12.62
N GLY A 69 17.56 -0.57 -13.85
CA GLY A 69 18.16 0.41 -14.72
C GLY A 69 18.44 1.75 -14.03
N GLY A 70 19.65 2.27 -14.25
CA GLY A 70 20.09 3.58 -13.77
C GLY A 70 19.51 4.74 -14.57
N ASN A 71 20.30 5.78 -14.82
CA ASN A 71 19.86 6.91 -15.66
C ASN A 71 19.54 6.51 -17.11
N ASP A 72 18.78 7.36 -17.80
CA ASP A 72 18.52 7.26 -19.25
C ASP A 72 19.83 6.98 -20.02
N PRO A 73 19.88 5.95 -20.90
CA PRO A 73 18.80 5.06 -21.36
C PRO A 73 18.64 3.74 -20.62
N ALA A 74 19.38 3.51 -19.53
CA ALA A 74 19.39 2.22 -18.84
C ALA A 74 18.04 1.88 -18.17
N ASN A 75 17.21 2.88 -17.83
CA ASN A 75 15.86 2.70 -17.27
C ASN A 75 14.76 2.40 -18.31
N ARG A 76 15.12 2.20 -19.58
CA ARG A 76 14.19 1.89 -20.69
C ARG A 76 14.29 0.41 -21.10
N GLU A 77 14.39 -0.49 -20.14
CA GLU A 77 14.55 -1.93 -20.42
C GLU A 77 13.30 -2.54 -21.06
N ALA A 78 13.51 -3.51 -21.94
CA ALA A 78 12.42 -4.18 -22.62
C ALA A 78 11.74 -5.23 -21.73
N THR A 79 10.50 -4.97 -21.29
CA THR A 79 9.72 -5.88 -20.42
C THR A 79 9.60 -7.29 -20.98
N TRP A 80 9.53 -7.46 -22.30
CA TRP A 80 9.44 -8.78 -22.93
C TRP A 80 10.66 -9.68 -22.66
N LEU A 81 11.82 -9.10 -22.32
CA LEU A 81 13.01 -9.87 -21.95
C LEU A 81 12.87 -10.54 -20.58
N SER A 82 11.90 -10.14 -19.75
CA SER A 82 11.57 -10.87 -18.51
C SER A 82 10.98 -12.26 -18.77
N GLY A 83 10.37 -12.49 -19.94
CA GLY A 83 9.53 -13.66 -20.19
C GLY A 83 8.15 -13.60 -19.53
N TYR A 84 7.76 -12.43 -18.99
CA TYR A 84 6.46 -12.17 -18.34
C TYR A 84 6.12 -13.12 -17.17
N PRO A 85 7.00 -13.32 -16.18
CA PRO A 85 6.67 -14.15 -15.03
C PRO A 85 5.58 -13.44 -14.22
N THR A 86 4.44 -14.12 -14.05
CA THR A 86 3.27 -13.63 -13.30
C THR A 86 3.29 -14.05 -11.83
N ASP A 87 4.37 -14.73 -11.42
CA ASP A 87 4.57 -15.23 -10.07
C ASP A 87 5.59 -14.40 -9.26
N SER A 88 6.16 -13.35 -9.86
CA SER A 88 7.07 -12.42 -9.19
C SER A 88 6.40 -11.75 -7.98
N GLU A 89 7.22 -11.37 -7.00
CA GLU A 89 6.73 -10.83 -5.73
C GLU A 89 5.98 -9.50 -5.91
N LEU A 90 6.50 -8.61 -6.77
CA LEU A 90 5.86 -7.32 -7.05
C LEU A 90 4.62 -7.49 -7.92
N TYR A 91 4.62 -8.41 -8.90
CA TYR A 91 3.43 -8.71 -9.69
C TYR A 91 2.25 -9.13 -8.79
N LYS A 92 2.48 -10.09 -7.88
CA LYS A 92 1.47 -10.56 -6.92
C LYS A 92 1.00 -9.45 -5.98
N LEU A 93 1.92 -8.66 -5.42
CA LEU A 93 1.56 -7.54 -4.55
C LEU A 93 0.71 -6.50 -5.30
N ILE A 94 1.13 -6.08 -6.49
CA ILE A 94 0.43 -5.10 -7.32
C ILE A 94 -0.98 -5.61 -7.65
N ALA A 95 -1.11 -6.88 -8.00
CA ALA A 95 -2.41 -7.50 -8.25
C ALA A 95 -3.32 -7.44 -7.01
N SER A 96 -2.82 -7.84 -5.84
CA SER A 96 -3.59 -7.81 -4.58
C SER A 96 -3.99 -6.38 -4.17
N ALA A 97 -3.05 -5.43 -4.21
CA ALA A 97 -3.29 -4.03 -3.86
C ALA A 97 -4.29 -3.36 -4.81
N ASN A 98 -4.21 -3.65 -6.12
CA ASN A 98 -5.14 -3.11 -7.10
C ASN A 98 -6.53 -3.77 -6.97
N ALA A 99 -6.59 -5.08 -6.68
CA ALA A 99 -7.84 -5.79 -6.43
C ALA A 99 -8.60 -5.19 -5.24
N ILE A 100 -7.93 -4.95 -4.09
CA ILE A 100 -8.59 -4.34 -2.93
C ILE A 100 -9.02 -2.89 -3.20
N ARG A 101 -8.20 -2.10 -3.91
CA ARG A 101 -8.56 -0.73 -4.30
C ARG A 101 -9.85 -0.70 -5.14
N ASN A 102 -9.90 -1.53 -6.18
CA ASN A 102 -11.08 -1.62 -7.06
C ASN A 102 -12.31 -2.16 -6.32
N TYR A 103 -12.10 -3.10 -5.40
CA TYR A 103 -13.17 -3.63 -4.57
C TYR A 103 -13.74 -2.57 -3.63
N ALA A 104 -12.89 -1.79 -2.94
CA ALA A 104 -13.33 -0.69 -2.09
C ALA A 104 -14.12 0.36 -2.88
N ILE A 105 -13.67 0.73 -4.09
CA ILE A 105 -14.42 1.61 -5.01
C ILE A 105 -15.81 1.06 -5.32
N SER A 106 -15.94 -0.26 -5.52
CA SER A 106 -17.23 -0.90 -5.79
C SER A 106 -18.18 -0.95 -4.59
N LYS A 107 -17.64 -0.82 -3.36
CA LYS A 107 -18.41 -0.91 -2.10
C LYS A 107 -18.71 0.44 -1.48
N ASP A 108 -17.90 1.45 -1.76
CA ASP A 108 -17.99 2.78 -1.21
C ASP A 108 -17.87 3.81 -2.33
N THR A 109 -18.99 4.45 -2.69
CA THR A 109 -19.04 5.49 -3.72
C THR A 109 -18.23 6.73 -3.35
N GLY A 110 -17.95 6.94 -2.06
CA GLY A 110 -17.13 8.02 -1.55
C GLY A 110 -15.63 7.72 -1.54
N PHE A 111 -15.21 6.47 -1.76
CA PHE A 111 -13.81 6.06 -1.60
C PHE A 111 -12.83 6.90 -2.45
N VAL A 112 -13.18 7.15 -3.72
CA VAL A 112 -12.30 7.87 -4.65
C VAL A 112 -12.13 9.34 -4.25
N THR A 113 -13.19 9.98 -3.74
CA THR A 113 -13.19 11.38 -3.31
C THR A 113 -12.71 11.57 -1.87
N TYR A 114 -12.74 10.52 -1.04
CA TYR A 114 -12.28 10.58 0.34
C TYR A 114 -10.78 10.84 0.38
N LYS A 115 -10.34 11.90 1.06
CA LYS A 115 -8.91 12.23 1.15
C LYS A 115 -8.15 11.24 2.01
N ASN A 116 -6.93 10.86 1.60
CA ASN A 116 -6.10 9.98 2.41
C ASN A 116 -5.60 10.69 3.68
N TRP A 117 -5.71 10.03 4.85
CA TRP A 117 -5.28 10.59 6.13
C TRP A 117 -4.14 9.76 6.72
N PRO A 118 -2.95 10.34 6.95
CA PRO A 118 -1.94 9.67 7.74
C PRO A 118 -2.36 9.72 9.21
N ILE A 119 -2.73 8.57 9.76
CA ILE A 119 -3.32 8.42 11.11
C ILE A 119 -2.29 8.06 12.17
N TYR A 120 -1.12 7.55 11.76
CA TYR A 120 -0.04 7.16 12.65
C TYR A 120 1.30 7.35 11.95
N LYS A 121 2.32 7.74 12.72
CA LYS A 121 3.72 7.62 12.32
C LYS A 121 4.63 7.34 13.51
N ASP A 122 5.70 6.62 13.24
CA ASP A 122 6.94 6.59 14.02
C ASP A 122 8.12 6.78 13.07
N ASP A 123 9.36 6.60 13.54
CA ASP A 123 10.57 6.77 12.72
C ASP A 123 10.58 5.87 11.47
N THR A 124 9.97 4.70 11.58
CA THR A 124 10.04 3.61 10.61
C THR A 124 8.71 3.21 9.96
N THR A 125 7.59 3.69 10.49
CA THR A 125 6.25 3.23 10.11
C THR A 125 5.32 4.42 9.86
N ILE A 126 4.50 4.32 8.83
CA ILE A 126 3.37 5.23 8.60
C ILE A 126 2.11 4.40 8.35
N ALA A 127 1.01 4.77 8.98
CA ALA A 127 -0.30 4.21 8.66
C ALA A 127 -1.21 5.30 8.11
N MET A 128 -1.96 4.95 7.07
CA MET A 128 -2.88 5.85 6.39
C MET A 128 -4.25 5.22 6.25
N ARG A 129 -5.28 6.05 6.24
CA ARG A 129 -6.68 5.67 6.17
C ARG A 129 -7.36 6.38 4.99
N LYS A 130 -8.06 5.60 4.15
CA LYS A 130 -8.86 6.12 3.03
C LYS A 130 -10.18 5.35 2.89
N GLY A 131 -11.28 6.07 2.72
CA GLY A 131 -12.64 5.54 2.58
C GLY A 131 -13.53 5.89 3.76
N THR A 132 -14.84 5.74 3.57
CA THR A 132 -15.87 6.04 4.58
C THR A 132 -15.86 5.04 5.73
N ASP A 133 -16.30 5.49 6.90
CA ASP A 133 -16.39 4.69 8.13
C ASP A 133 -17.11 3.35 7.91
N GLY A 134 -16.45 2.24 8.28
CA GLY A 134 -16.96 0.88 8.10
C GLY A 134 -16.62 0.25 6.75
N SER A 135 -15.99 0.99 5.83
CA SER A 135 -15.47 0.50 4.54
C SER A 135 -14.11 1.09 4.16
N GLN A 136 -13.43 1.76 5.09
CA GLN A 136 -12.08 2.27 4.83
C GLN A 136 -11.07 1.15 4.55
N ILE A 137 -10.08 1.47 3.73
CA ILE A 137 -8.80 0.75 3.69
C ILE A 137 -7.86 1.44 4.69
N VAL A 138 -7.14 0.65 5.48
CA VAL A 138 -6.01 1.13 6.27
C VAL A 138 -4.72 0.51 5.74
N THR A 139 -3.80 1.34 5.27
CA THR A 139 -2.51 0.94 4.70
C THR A 139 -1.40 1.26 5.70
N ILE A 140 -0.60 0.27 6.06
CA ILE A 140 0.56 0.41 6.95
C ILE A 140 1.81 0.10 6.14
N LEU A 141 2.75 1.05 6.13
CA LEU A 141 4.01 0.94 5.42
C LEU A 141 5.18 1.03 6.40
N SER A 142 6.27 0.34 6.08
CA SER A 142 7.50 0.34 6.87
C SER A 142 8.74 0.55 6.00
N ASN A 143 9.74 1.25 6.52
CA ASN A 143 11.06 1.39 5.91
C ASN A 143 12.13 0.48 6.53
N LYS A 144 11.74 -0.50 7.37
CA LYS A 144 12.69 -1.41 8.03
C LYS A 144 13.42 -2.36 7.07
N GLY A 145 12.94 -2.51 5.84
CA GLY A 145 13.50 -3.42 4.84
C GLY A 145 13.29 -4.90 5.17
N ALA A 146 13.79 -5.78 4.31
CA ALA A 146 13.60 -7.22 4.40
C ALA A 146 14.16 -7.84 5.70
N SER A 147 15.14 -7.17 6.33
CA SER A 147 15.69 -7.55 7.64
C SER A 147 14.89 -7.04 8.84
N GLY A 148 13.73 -6.41 8.62
CA GLY A 148 12.90 -5.89 9.70
C GLY A 148 12.34 -6.99 10.60
N ASP A 149 12.63 -6.90 11.91
CA ASP A 149 12.14 -7.83 12.92
C ASP A 149 10.61 -7.92 12.98
N SER A 150 10.12 -9.06 13.48
CA SER A 150 8.70 -9.25 13.77
C SER A 150 8.29 -8.51 15.04
N TYR A 151 7.18 -7.78 14.98
CA TYR A 151 6.57 -7.11 16.13
C TYR A 151 5.08 -6.89 15.91
N THR A 152 4.35 -6.56 16.97
CA THR A 152 2.94 -6.17 16.87
C THR A 152 2.82 -4.67 17.06
N LEU A 153 2.36 -3.97 16.02
CA LEU A 153 2.02 -2.55 16.11
C LEU A 153 0.62 -2.43 16.72
N SER A 154 0.48 -1.69 17.83
CA SER A 154 -0.84 -1.28 18.33
C SER A 154 -1.27 -0.02 17.60
N LEU A 155 -2.04 -0.18 16.51
CA LEU A 155 -2.43 0.93 15.65
C LEU A 155 -3.71 1.60 16.15
N SER A 156 -3.57 2.84 16.62
CA SER A 156 -4.69 3.73 16.94
C SER A 156 -5.16 4.52 15.72
N GLY A 157 -6.34 5.15 15.81
CA GLY A 157 -6.85 6.06 14.77
C GLY A 157 -7.37 5.40 13.49
N ALA A 158 -7.41 4.06 13.42
CA ALA A 158 -7.89 3.31 12.25
C ALA A 158 -9.41 3.47 11.99
N GLY A 159 -10.18 3.91 12.99
CA GLY A 159 -11.61 4.16 12.86
C GLY A 159 -12.46 2.89 12.77
N TYR A 160 -11.98 1.78 13.33
CA TYR A 160 -12.71 0.52 13.47
C TYR A 160 -13.25 0.36 14.89
N THR A 161 -14.27 -0.48 15.07
CA THR A 161 -14.90 -0.70 16.37
C THR A 161 -14.26 -1.87 17.11
N ALA A 162 -14.25 -1.82 18.45
CA ALA A 162 -13.75 -2.91 19.28
C ALA A 162 -14.44 -4.25 18.94
N GLY A 163 -13.65 -5.31 18.80
CA GLY A 163 -14.12 -6.64 18.42
C GLY A 163 -14.38 -6.83 16.92
N GLN A 164 -14.28 -5.79 16.09
CA GLN A 164 -14.42 -5.92 14.65
C GLN A 164 -13.29 -6.79 14.07
N GLN A 165 -13.63 -7.69 13.14
CA GLN A 165 -12.64 -8.49 12.41
C GLN A 165 -12.20 -7.75 11.14
N LEU A 166 -10.88 -7.70 10.93
CA LEU A 166 -10.25 -7.13 9.77
C LEU A 166 -9.40 -8.20 9.09
N THR A 167 -9.37 -8.17 7.76
CA THR A 167 -8.48 -9.01 6.96
C THR A 167 -7.30 -8.17 6.49
N GLU A 168 -6.10 -8.66 6.76
CA GLU A 168 -4.86 -8.21 6.15
C GLU A 168 -4.77 -8.83 4.74
N VAL A 169 -4.96 -8.01 3.70
CA VAL A 169 -5.25 -8.51 2.34
C VAL A 169 -4.02 -8.97 1.56
N ILE A 170 -2.81 -8.64 1.99
CA ILE A 170 -1.58 -9.06 1.28
C ILE A 170 -1.20 -10.48 1.68
N GLY A 171 -1.18 -10.76 2.97
CA GLY A 171 -0.86 -12.06 3.57
C GLY A 171 -2.08 -12.90 3.93
N CYS A 172 -3.29 -12.38 3.74
CA CYS A 172 -4.56 -13.08 3.99
C CYS A 172 -4.69 -13.62 5.43
N THR A 173 -4.33 -12.78 6.40
CA THR A 173 -4.49 -13.08 7.82
C THR A 173 -5.60 -12.25 8.43
N THR A 174 -6.27 -12.76 9.47
CA THR A 174 -7.32 -12.01 10.17
C THR A 174 -6.77 -11.43 11.47
N VAL A 175 -7.13 -10.18 11.77
CA VAL A 175 -6.87 -9.52 13.04
C VAL A 175 -8.17 -9.02 13.65
N THR A 176 -8.26 -9.02 14.97
CA THR A 176 -9.43 -8.52 15.70
C THR A 176 -9.05 -7.22 16.40
N VAL A 177 -9.86 -6.18 16.23
CA VAL A 177 -9.67 -4.90 16.93
C VAL A 177 -9.81 -5.12 18.44
N GLY A 178 -8.85 -4.61 19.20
CA GLY A 178 -8.81 -4.71 20.66
C GLY A 178 -10.00 -4.04 21.34
N SER A 179 -10.24 -4.39 22.61
CA SER A 179 -11.28 -3.76 23.43
C SER A 179 -11.03 -2.27 23.68
N ASP A 180 -9.78 -1.82 23.54
CA ASP A 180 -9.34 -0.43 23.59
C ASP A 180 -9.54 0.32 22.26
N GLY A 181 -10.04 -0.35 21.21
CA GLY A 181 -10.23 0.21 19.88
C GLY A 181 -8.97 0.25 19.01
N ASN A 182 -7.83 -0.24 19.51
CA ASN A 182 -6.59 -0.31 18.74
C ASN A 182 -6.53 -1.59 17.92
N VAL A 183 -5.90 -1.53 16.75
CA VAL A 183 -5.71 -2.70 15.89
C VAL A 183 -4.34 -3.32 16.16
N PRO A 184 -4.24 -4.59 16.61
CA PRO A 184 -2.97 -5.28 16.77
C PRO A 184 -2.46 -5.78 15.41
N VAL A 185 -1.66 -4.96 14.72
CA VAL A 185 -1.16 -5.28 13.36
C VAL A 185 0.13 -6.10 13.46
N PRO A 186 0.16 -7.35 12.95
CA PRO A 186 1.38 -8.16 12.94
C PRO A 186 2.34 -7.70 11.84
N MET A 187 3.39 -7.01 12.23
CA MET A 187 4.44 -6.51 11.34
C MET A 187 5.60 -7.51 11.29
N ALA A 188 6.14 -7.78 10.09
CA ALA A 188 7.29 -8.67 9.91
C ALA A 188 7.95 -8.46 8.55
N GLY A 189 9.28 -8.61 8.49
CA GLY A 189 10.08 -8.55 7.25
C GLY A 189 10.03 -7.19 6.55
N GLY A 190 9.74 -6.13 7.29
CA GLY A 190 9.51 -4.78 6.77
C GLY A 190 8.40 -4.68 5.73
N LEU A 191 7.53 -5.68 5.60
CA LEU A 191 6.49 -5.73 4.57
C LEU A 191 5.33 -4.77 4.87
N PRO A 192 4.66 -4.25 3.83
CA PRO A 192 3.43 -3.49 4.01
C PRO A 192 2.31 -4.39 4.55
N ARG A 193 1.31 -3.76 5.17
CA ARG A 193 0.06 -4.38 5.60
C ARG A 193 -1.10 -3.55 5.11
N VAL A 194 -2.16 -4.21 4.66
CA VAL A 194 -3.36 -3.52 4.18
C VAL A 194 -4.57 -4.17 4.82
N LEU A 195 -5.30 -3.42 5.63
CA LEU A 195 -6.43 -3.90 6.41
C LEU A 195 -7.74 -3.45 5.78
N TYR A 196 -8.69 -4.36 5.74
CA TYR A 196 -10.06 -4.09 5.31
C TYR A 196 -11.06 -4.89 6.16
N PRO A 197 -12.29 -4.39 6.41
CA PRO A 197 -13.29 -5.13 7.19
C PRO A 197 -13.59 -6.51 6.60
N THR A 198 -13.41 -7.57 7.39
CA THR A 198 -13.59 -8.95 6.93
C THR A 198 -15.02 -9.20 6.44
N GLU A 199 -16.01 -8.69 7.16
CA GLU A 199 -17.43 -8.80 6.78
C GLU A 199 -17.73 -8.19 5.40
N LYS A 200 -16.97 -7.17 4.99
CA LYS A 200 -17.16 -6.49 3.71
C LYS A 200 -16.51 -7.22 2.56
N LEU A 201 -15.64 -8.21 2.80
CA LEU A 201 -15.02 -9.04 1.77
C LEU A 201 -15.89 -10.23 1.33
N ALA A 202 -17.04 -10.43 1.96
CA ALA A 202 -17.96 -11.52 1.61
C ALA A 202 -18.31 -11.51 0.11
N GLY A 203 -18.14 -12.66 -0.55
CA GLY A 203 -18.39 -12.81 -1.99
C GLY A 203 -17.31 -12.20 -2.90
N SER A 204 -16.23 -11.65 -2.35
CA SER A 204 -15.05 -11.25 -3.13
C SER A 204 -14.11 -12.45 -3.36
N LYS A 205 -13.20 -12.32 -4.34
CA LYS A 205 -12.07 -13.24 -4.53
C LYS A 205 -10.83 -12.87 -3.71
N ILE A 206 -10.91 -11.82 -2.90
CA ILE A 206 -9.79 -11.32 -2.09
C ILE A 206 -9.67 -12.26 -0.89
N CYS A 207 -8.51 -12.91 -0.75
CA CYS A 207 -8.25 -13.85 0.34
C CYS A 207 -9.26 -15.00 0.50
N SER A 208 -10.02 -15.32 -0.55
CA SER A 208 -10.80 -16.55 -0.61
C SER A 208 -9.82 -17.70 -0.88
N SER A 209 -9.67 -18.63 0.07
CA SER A 209 -9.09 -19.94 -0.24
C SER A 209 -9.90 -20.55 -1.39
N SER A 210 -9.19 -20.89 -2.46
CA SER A 210 -9.77 -21.55 -3.65
C SER A 210 -10.51 -22.83 -3.27
#